data_AF-A0A0P8C6F1-F1
#
_entry.id   AF-A0A0P8C6F1-F1
#
_cell.length_a   1.000
_cell.length_b   1.000
_cell.length_c   1.000
_cell.angle_alpha   90.00
_cell.angle_beta   90.00
_cell.angle_gamma   90.00
#
_symmetry.space_group_name_H-M   'P 1'
#
loop_
_entity.id
_entity.type
_entity.pdbx_description
1 polymer ?
#
loop_
_entity_poly.entity_id
_entity_poly.type
_entity_poly.pdbx_seq_one_letter_code
_entity_poly.pdbx_strand_id
1 'polypeptide(L)'
;MNPIIIAGLGAKVVDVLMPYVKKGTEKLAKEVSIAAVEKVEGMLKTLKTRLRGDKTAEDMLDEFEKDPDTYGPVLEKIIQKKIDQDISLATELDKQLKEIPVMYFTTEVEEVEESGKVKTLEAGEITEGKITAETKVKRVKGEVTTAKIDRIGGR
;
A
#
# COMPACT_ATOMS: atom_id res chain seq x y z
N MET A 1 -7.57 -12.10 -18.46
CA MET A 1 -7.31 -10.99 -17.52
C MET A 1 -7.33 -9.69 -18.34
N ASN A 2 -7.93 -8.62 -17.84
CA ASN A 2 -8.04 -7.35 -18.57
C ASN A 2 -6.64 -6.68 -18.62
N PRO A 3 -6.12 -6.23 -19.78
CA PRO A 3 -4.80 -5.59 -19.86
C PRO A 3 -4.65 -4.36 -18.95
N ILE A 4 -5.75 -3.69 -18.60
CA ILE A 4 -5.77 -2.58 -17.62
C ILE A 4 -5.48 -3.07 -16.19
N ILE A 5 -5.80 -4.32 -15.84
CA ILE A 5 -5.50 -4.92 -14.52
C ILE A 5 -4.00 -5.23 -14.39
N ILE A 6 -3.33 -5.52 -15.52
CA ILE A 6 -1.89 -5.81 -15.56
C ILE A 6 -1.07 -4.53 -15.42
N ALA A 7 -1.53 -3.44 -16.03
CA ALA A 7 -0.89 -2.13 -15.93
C ALA A 7 -1.06 -1.53 -14.52
N GLY A 8 0.06 -1.25 -13.85
CA GLY A 8 0.07 -0.63 -12.52
C GLY A 8 -0.19 -1.61 -11.36
N LEU A 9 -0.24 -2.91 -11.63
CA LEU A 9 -0.30 -3.92 -10.58
C LEU A 9 0.99 -3.93 -9.74
N GLY A 10 2.15 -3.71 -10.36
CA GLY A 10 3.42 -3.56 -9.65
C GLY A 10 3.40 -2.42 -8.63
N ALA A 11 2.85 -1.25 -9.01
CA ALA A 11 2.74 -0.09 -8.13
C ALA A 11 1.88 -0.40 -6.91
N LYS A 12 0.69 -0.98 -7.13
CA LYS A 12 -0.24 -1.36 -6.04
C LYS A 12 0.39 -2.34 -5.05
N VAL A 13 1.19 -3.30 -5.54
CA VAL A 13 1.90 -4.25 -4.68
C VAL A 13 2.93 -3.53 -3.82
N VAL A 14 3.75 -2.64 -4.41
CA VAL A 14 4.74 -1.85 -3.66
C VAL A 14 4.08 -0.93 -2.66
N ASP A 15 2.98 -0.26 -3.02
CA ASP A 15 2.23 0.65 -2.15
C ASP A 15 1.75 -0.03 -0.86
N VAL A 16 1.35 -1.29 -0.95
CA VAL A 16 0.90 -2.09 0.20
C VAL A 16 2.08 -2.61 1.02
N LEU A 17 3.17 -3.01 0.37
CA LEU A 17 4.36 -3.53 1.06
C LEU A 17 5.15 -2.43 1.77
N MET A 18 5.17 -1.22 1.23
CA MET A 18 5.96 -0.11 1.76
C MET A 18 5.68 0.21 3.24
N PRO A 19 4.43 0.40 3.70
CA PRO A 19 4.16 0.64 5.12
C PRO A 19 4.50 -0.58 5.99
N TYR A 20 4.35 -1.80 5.47
CA TYR A 20 4.74 -3.03 6.19
C TYR A 20 6.24 -3.09 6.43
N VAL A 21 7.05 -2.82 5.41
CA VAL A 21 8.52 -2.80 5.52
C VAL A 21 8.98 -1.65 6.40
N LYS A 22 8.45 -0.44 6.22
CA LYS A 22 8.86 0.76 6.98
C LYS A 22 8.53 0.68 8.46
N LYS A 23 7.32 0.22 8.79
CA LYS A 23 6.79 0.27 10.16
C LYS A 23 6.99 -1.05 10.91
N GLY A 24 7.09 -2.17 10.18
CA GLY A 24 7.05 -3.51 10.73
C GLY A 24 5.64 -3.94 11.17
N THR A 25 5.49 -5.24 11.42
CA THR A 25 4.23 -5.90 11.76
C THR A 25 3.50 -5.24 12.93
N GLU A 26 4.17 -5.00 14.06
CA GLU A 26 3.52 -4.52 15.29
C GLU A 26 2.97 -3.10 15.16
N LYS A 27 3.70 -2.20 14.50
CA LYS A 27 3.23 -0.81 14.30
C LYS A 27 2.14 -0.74 13.25
N LEU A 28 2.28 -1.51 12.16
CA LEU A 28 1.24 -1.53 11.13
C LEU A 28 -0.07 -2.13 11.68
N ALA A 29 0.00 -3.19 12.50
CA ALA A 29 -1.18 -3.80 13.13
C ALA A 29 -1.91 -2.90 14.15
N LYS A 30 -1.32 -1.76 14.55
CA LYS A 30 -2.02 -0.73 15.34
C LYS A 30 -2.84 0.20 14.46
N GLU A 31 -2.43 0.38 13.22
CA GLU A 31 -3.10 1.27 12.26
C GLU A 31 -4.17 0.51 11.48
N VAL A 32 -3.86 -0.72 11.03
CA VAL A 32 -4.74 -1.63 10.29
C VAL A 32 -5.00 -2.93 11.06
N SER A 33 -5.94 -3.77 10.61
CA SER A 33 -6.20 -5.07 11.25
C SER A 33 -5.04 -6.06 11.13
N ILE A 34 -4.86 -6.93 12.14
CA ILE A 34 -3.86 -8.03 12.11
C ILE A 34 -4.04 -8.91 10.86
N ALA A 35 -5.28 -9.23 10.49
CA ALA A 35 -5.58 -10.01 9.29
C ALA A 35 -5.08 -9.34 8.00
N ALA A 36 -5.08 -8.00 7.94
CA ALA A 36 -4.50 -7.28 6.80
C ALA A 36 -2.97 -7.41 6.78
N VAL A 37 -2.32 -7.23 7.93
CA VAL A 37 -0.86 -7.38 8.05
C VAL A 37 -0.41 -8.78 7.62
N GLU A 38 -1.11 -9.83 8.06
CA GLU A 38 -0.83 -11.22 7.67
C GLU A 38 -0.95 -11.44 6.15
N LYS A 39 -1.89 -10.77 5.49
CA LYS A 39 -2.05 -10.84 4.03
C LYS A 39 -0.93 -10.11 3.31
N VAL A 40 -0.50 -8.94 3.80
CA VAL A 40 0.65 -8.21 3.26
C VAL A 40 1.95 -9.02 3.41
N GLU A 41 2.16 -9.64 4.57
CA GLU A 41 3.28 -10.55 4.80
C GLU A 41 3.23 -11.75 3.84
N GLY A 42 2.04 -12.33 3.64
CA GLY A 42 1.82 -13.39 2.67
C GLY A 42 2.21 -12.99 1.25
N MET A 43 1.89 -11.76 0.84
CA MET A 43 2.27 -11.21 -0.45
C MET A 43 3.79 -11.06 -0.59
N LEU A 44 4.48 -10.55 0.44
CA LEU A 44 5.93 -10.48 0.44
C LEU A 44 6.57 -11.87 0.30
N LYS A 45 6.04 -12.88 1.00
CA LYS A 45 6.49 -14.27 0.89
C LYS A 45 6.26 -14.85 -0.51
N THR A 46 5.12 -14.53 -1.15
CA THR A 46 4.86 -14.90 -2.54
C THR A 46 5.92 -14.29 -3.46
N LEU A 47 6.24 -13.01 -3.32
CA LEU A 47 7.29 -12.37 -4.12
C LEU A 47 8.65 -13.03 -3.91
N LYS A 48 9.08 -13.26 -2.66
CA LYS A 48 10.34 -13.99 -2.36
C LYS A 48 10.39 -15.34 -3.06
N THR A 49 9.27 -16.07 -3.04
CA THR A 49 9.17 -17.39 -3.67
C THR A 49 9.24 -17.30 -5.19
N ARG A 50 8.52 -16.34 -5.78
CA ARG A 50 8.35 -16.18 -7.23
C ARG A 50 9.55 -15.54 -7.91
N LEU A 51 10.30 -14.70 -7.19
CA LEU A 51 11.53 -14.08 -7.68
C LEU A 51 12.75 -14.96 -7.47
N ARG A 52 12.63 -16.06 -6.71
CA ARG A 52 13.71 -17.01 -6.48
C ARG A 52 14.27 -17.56 -7.79
N GLY A 53 15.60 -17.55 -7.91
CA GLY A 53 16.34 -17.91 -9.11
C GLY A 53 16.64 -16.72 -10.03
N ASP A 54 16.05 -15.55 -9.79
CA ASP A 54 16.44 -14.29 -10.42
C ASP A 54 17.20 -13.44 -9.40
N LYS A 55 18.53 -13.58 -9.42
CA LYS A 55 19.41 -12.92 -8.45
C LYS A 55 19.21 -11.40 -8.40
N THR A 56 18.98 -10.74 -9.54
CA THR A 56 18.75 -9.30 -9.56
C THR A 56 17.43 -8.94 -8.90
N ALA A 57 16.37 -9.71 -9.14
CA ALA A 57 15.08 -9.47 -8.51
C ALA A 57 15.10 -9.78 -7.00
N GLU A 58 15.81 -10.83 -6.58
CA GLU A 58 16.05 -11.16 -5.18
C GLU A 58 16.81 -10.04 -4.47
N ASP A 59 17.96 -9.61 -5.02
CA ASP A 59 18.78 -8.55 -4.42
C ASP A 59 17.97 -7.25 -4.27
N MET A 60 17.15 -6.88 -5.25
CA MET A 60 16.33 -5.68 -5.17
C MET A 60 15.17 -5.79 -4.19
N LEU A 61 14.63 -6.98 -3.97
CA LEU A 61 13.63 -7.21 -2.93
C LEU A 61 14.27 -7.11 -1.53
N ASP A 62 15.46 -7.68 -1.36
CA ASP A 62 16.22 -7.58 -0.11
C ASP A 62 16.64 -6.13 0.19
N GLU A 63 17.04 -5.37 -0.83
CA GLU A 63 17.36 -3.95 -0.68
C GLU A 63 16.11 -3.11 -0.40
N PHE A 64 14.95 -3.44 -0.99
CA PHE A 64 13.68 -2.81 -0.63
C PHE A 64 13.30 -3.06 0.84
N GLU A 65 13.56 -4.25 1.37
CA GLU A 65 13.33 -4.53 2.80
C GLU A 65 14.21 -3.70 3.74
N LYS A 66 15.36 -3.21 3.26
CA LYS A 66 16.29 -2.38 4.04
C LYS A 66 16.05 -0.88 3.85
N ASP A 67 15.81 -0.45 2.61
CA ASP A 67 15.58 0.94 2.22
C ASP A 67 14.41 1.03 1.21
N PRO A 68 13.16 0.94 1.70
CA PRO A 68 11.98 0.89 0.85
C PRO A 68 11.73 2.19 0.06
N ASP A 69 12.27 3.32 0.52
CA ASP A 69 12.14 4.61 -0.17
C ASP A 69 12.98 4.65 -1.44
N THR A 70 14.25 4.26 -1.33
CA THR A 70 15.16 4.23 -2.47
C THR A 70 14.79 3.13 -3.46
N TYR A 71 14.44 1.94 -2.96
CA TYR A 71 14.26 0.75 -3.80
C TYR A 71 12.81 0.46 -4.18
N GLY A 72 11.81 1.13 -3.59
CA GLY A 72 10.40 0.97 -3.96
C GLY A 72 10.14 1.14 -5.46
N PRO A 73 10.56 2.25 -6.09
CA PRO A 73 10.39 2.47 -7.54
C PRO A 73 11.15 1.47 -8.41
N VAL A 74 12.24 0.88 -7.89
CA VAL A 74 13.02 -0.13 -8.60
C VAL A 74 12.31 -1.47 -8.55
N LEU A 75 11.85 -1.86 -7.36
CA LEU A 75 11.10 -3.09 -7.14
C LEU A 75 9.78 -3.08 -7.93
N GLU A 76 9.09 -1.94 -8.01
CA GLU A 76 7.89 -1.77 -8.84
C GLU A 76 8.13 -2.20 -10.29
N LYS A 77 9.20 -1.68 -10.91
CA LYS A 77 9.55 -1.99 -12.30
C LYS A 77 9.89 -3.47 -12.49
N ILE A 78 10.54 -4.08 -11.50
CA ILE A 78 10.89 -5.51 -11.51
C ILE A 78 9.62 -6.36 -11.42
N ILE A 79 8.74 -6.05 -10.48
CA ILE A 79 7.46 -6.75 -10.32
C ILE A 79 6.62 -6.60 -11.60
N GLN A 80 6.54 -5.39 -12.18
CA GLN A 80 5.81 -5.16 -13.42
C GLN A 80 6.39 -6.00 -14.57
N LYS A 81 7.71 -6.00 -14.75
CA LYS A 81 8.37 -6.84 -15.75
C LYS A 81 8.08 -8.33 -15.53
N LYS A 82 8.02 -8.79 -14.29
CA LYS A 82 7.72 -10.20 -13.96
C LYS A 82 6.28 -10.56 -14.23
N ILE A 83 5.35 -9.66 -13.92
CA ILE A 83 3.92 -9.77 -14.23
C ILE A 83 3.71 -9.87 -15.76
N ASP A 84 4.46 -9.08 -16.54
CA ASP A 84 4.38 -9.11 -18.01
C ASP A 84 4.91 -10.43 -18.59
N GLN A 85 5.83 -11.09 -17.87
CA GLN A 85 6.43 -12.38 -18.25
C GLN A 85 5.63 -13.59 -17.72
N ASP A 86 4.97 -13.44 -16.58
CA ASP A 86 4.24 -14.50 -15.87
C ASP A 86 2.86 -14.00 -15.45
N ILE A 87 1.86 -14.30 -16.28
CA ILE A 87 0.47 -13.92 -16.00
C ILE A 87 -0.12 -14.65 -14.78
N SER A 88 0.48 -15.78 -14.37
CA SER A 88 0.06 -16.50 -13.17
C SER A 88 0.46 -15.73 -11.91
N LEU A 89 1.64 -15.09 -11.92
CA LEU A 89 2.06 -14.16 -10.88
C LEU A 89 1.12 -12.97 -10.79
N ALA A 90 0.73 -12.39 -11.93
CA ALA A 90 -0.25 -11.31 -11.97
C ALA A 90 -1.59 -11.71 -11.33
N THR A 91 -2.07 -12.92 -11.63
CA THR A 91 -3.32 -13.46 -11.08
C THR A 91 -3.22 -13.64 -9.56
N GLU A 92 -2.10 -14.16 -9.09
CA GLU A 92 -1.86 -14.41 -7.68
C GLU A 92 -1.78 -13.10 -6.89
N LEU A 93 -1.03 -12.11 -7.38
CA LEU A 93 -0.88 -10.81 -6.73
C LEU A 93 -2.19 -10.01 -6.73
N ASP A 94 -2.95 -10.01 -7.83
CA ASP A 94 -4.28 -9.36 -7.88
C ASP A 94 -5.25 -10.00 -6.89
N LYS A 95 -5.24 -11.35 -6.78
CA LYS A 95 -6.03 -12.06 -5.78
C LYS A 95 -5.61 -11.68 -4.36
N GLN A 96 -4.32 -11.67 -4.07
CA GLN A 96 -3.80 -11.29 -2.74
C GLN A 96 -4.16 -9.84 -2.38
N LEU A 97 -4.09 -8.91 -3.34
CA LEU A 97 -4.51 -7.52 -3.16
C LEU A 97 -5.99 -7.42 -2.77
N LYS A 98 -6.87 -8.17 -3.44
CA LYS A 98 -8.31 -8.18 -3.16
C LYS A 98 -8.66 -8.85 -1.82
N GLU A 99 -7.81 -9.74 -1.35
CA GLU A 99 -7.97 -10.44 -0.07
C GLU A 99 -7.45 -9.63 1.13
N ILE A 100 -6.69 -8.55 0.91
CA ILE A 100 -6.31 -7.65 1.98
C ILE A 100 -7.60 -6.95 2.46
N PRO A 101 -8.04 -7.21 3.71
CA PRO A 101 -9.16 -6.50 4.29
C PRO A 101 -8.87 -5.01 4.19
N VAL A 102 -9.88 -4.23 3.78
CA VAL A 102 -9.82 -2.77 3.64
C VAL A 102 -8.88 -2.18 4.69
N MET A 103 -7.76 -1.60 4.25
CA MET A 103 -6.81 -0.97 5.15
C MET A 103 -7.51 0.23 5.79
N TYR A 104 -7.89 0.07 7.06
CA TYR A 104 -8.31 1.17 7.90
C TYR A 104 -7.08 2.02 8.15
N PHE A 105 -6.97 3.20 7.55
CA PHE A 105 -5.91 4.14 7.93
C PHE A 105 -6.40 4.88 9.17
N THR A 106 -5.96 4.43 10.35
CA THR A 106 -6.16 5.19 11.59
C THR A 106 -5.01 6.19 11.70
N THR A 107 -5.27 7.49 11.49
CA THR A 107 -4.27 8.55 11.68
C THR A 107 -4.48 9.21 13.03
N GLU A 108 -3.53 9.06 13.95
CA GLU A 108 -3.47 9.85 15.19
C GLU A 108 -2.63 11.11 14.95
N VAL A 109 -3.21 12.29 15.18
CA VAL A 109 -2.51 13.59 15.12
C VAL A 109 -2.42 14.10 16.55
N GLU A 110 -1.21 14.16 17.12
CA GLU A 110 -1.04 14.51 18.54
C GLU A 110 -0.94 16.02 18.80
N GLU A 111 -0.35 16.83 17.91
CA GLU A 111 -0.21 18.28 18.14
C GLU A 111 -0.04 19.09 16.85
N VAL A 112 -0.66 20.26 16.79
CA VAL A 112 -0.56 21.22 15.68
C VAL A 112 -0.45 22.62 16.29
N GLU A 113 0.74 23.21 16.25
CA GLU A 113 0.92 24.62 16.63
C GLU A 113 0.58 25.58 15.49
N GLU A 114 0.30 26.83 15.88
CA GLU A 114 -0.46 27.83 15.14
C GLU A 114 -0.05 28.01 13.67
N SER A 115 -1.08 28.04 12.81
CA SER A 115 -1.09 28.31 11.36
C SER A 115 -0.79 27.16 10.38
N GLY A 116 -0.65 25.91 10.85
CA GLY A 116 -0.48 24.75 9.96
C GLY A 116 -1.79 24.12 9.46
N LYS A 117 -1.94 23.92 8.15
CA LYS A 117 -2.96 23.01 7.58
C LYS A 117 -2.49 21.57 7.75
N VAL A 118 -3.25 20.75 8.48
CA VAL A 118 -2.98 19.31 8.58
C VAL A 118 -3.74 18.58 7.47
N LYS A 119 -2.99 17.94 6.58
CA LYS A 119 -3.52 17.00 5.57
C LYS A 119 -3.11 15.59 5.98
N THR A 120 -4.08 14.72 6.27
CA THR A 120 -3.81 13.34 6.70
C THR A 120 -4.00 12.31 5.59
N LEU A 121 -4.79 12.60 4.54
CA LEU A 121 -5.00 11.69 3.41
C LEU A 121 -5.35 12.47 2.14
N GLU A 122 -4.65 12.21 1.03
CA GLU A 122 -4.89 12.79 -0.29
C GLU A 122 -4.90 11.65 -1.32
N ALA A 123 -6.09 11.28 -1.83
CA ALA A 123 -6.27 10.21 -2.80
C ALA A 123 -7.14 10.71 -3.97
N GLY A 124 -6.65 10.58 -5.20
CA GLY A 124 -7.27 11.18 -6.39
C GLY A 124 -8.43 10.38 -6.99
N GLU A 125 -8.28 9.06 -7.20
CA GLU A 125 -9.31 8.25 -7.84
C GLU A 125 -9.45 6.88 -7.15
N ILE A 126 -10.68 6.53 -6.75
CA ILE A 126 -11.02 5.25 -6.13
C ILE A 126 -12.07 4.58 -7.00
N THR A 127 -11.68 3.49 -7.65
CA THR A 127 -12.52 2.80 -8.65
C THR A 127 -13.53 1.87 -8.00
N GLU A 128 -13.13 1.13 -6.94
CA GLU A 128 -14.01 0.32 -6.09
C GLU A 128 -13.44 0.23 -4.67
N GLY A 129 -14.30 0.27 -3.64
CA GLY A 129 -13.90 0.13 -2.24
C GLY A 129 -14.70 1.01 -1.28
N LYS A 130 -14.57 0.77 0.03
CA LYS A 130 -15.14 1.61 1.10
C LYS A 130 -14.00 2.27 1.85
N ILE A 131 -13.83 3.59 1.72
CA ILE A 131 -12.91 4.34 2.58
C ILE A 131 -13.68 4.74 3.84
N THR A 132 -13.17 4.35 4.99
CA THR A 132 -13.63 4.84 6.29
C THR A 132 -12.44 5.48 6.98
N ALA A 133 -12.49 6.81 7.14
CA ALA A 133 -11.49 7.57 7.86
C ALA A 133 -12.06 7.96 9.23
N GLU A 134 -11.41 7.54 10.31
CA GLU A 134 -11.73 7.97 11.67
C GLU A 134 -10.59 8.86 12.17
N THR A 135 -10.86 10.14 12.40
CA THR A 135 -9.89 11.11 12.89
C THR A 135 -10.24 11.50 14.31
N LYS A 136 -9.38 11.18 15.28
CA LYS A 136 -9.52 11.62 16.68
C LYS A 136 -8.72 12.89 16.89
N VAL A 137 -9.40 14.03 17.00
CA VAL A 137 -8.80 15.35 17.23
C VAL A 137 -8.94 15.72 18.72
N LYS A 138 -7.82 15.84 19.44
CA LYS A 138 -7.85 16.21 20.88
C LYS A 138 -8.05 17.72 21.12
N ARG A 139 -7.42 18.59 20.32
CA ARG A 139 -7.58 20.06 20.32
C ARG A 139 -7.26 20.63 18.93
N VAL A 140 -8.03 21.63 18.47
CA VAL A 140 -7.70 22.37 17.24
C VAL A 140 -8.11 23.85 17.34
N LYS A 141 -7.29 24.75 16.80
CA LYS A 141 -7.61 26.17 16.56
C LYS A 141 -7.42 26.52 15.07
N GLY A 142 -8.05 25.74 14.19
CA GLY A 142 -7.95 25.87 12.74
C GLY A 142 -8.93 24.95 12.01
N GLU A 143 -8.90 24.93 10.68
CA GLU A 143 -9.72 24.00 9.88
C GLU A 143 -9.13 22.59 9.87
N VAL A 144 -9.99 21.60 10.12
CA VAL A 144 -9.68 20.18 9.94
C VAL A 144 -10.53 19.67 8.77
N THR A 145 -9.87 19.26 7.70
CA THR A 145 -10.52 18.48 6.64
C THR A 145 -10.12 17.02 6.83
N THR A 146 -11.05 16.19 7.32
CA THR A 146 -10.80 14.78 7.64
C THR A 146 -10.86 13.86 6.41
N ALA A 147 -11.67 14.23 5.42
CA ALA A 147 -11.68 13.57 4.12
C ALA A 147 -12.17 14.56 3.07
N LYS A 148 -11.44 14.65 1.95
CA LYS A 148 -11.93 15.23 0.71
C LYS A 148 -11.85 14.14 -0.35
N ILE A 149 -12.99 13.74 -0.88
CA ILE A 149 -13.08 12.68 -1.87
C ILE A 149 -13.73 13.31 -3.11
N ASP A 150 -12.97 13.42 -4.20
CA ASP A 150 -13.43 14.15 -5.39
C ASP A 150 -14.45 13.33 -6.22
N ARG A 151 -14.38 12.00 -6.20
CA ARG A 151 -15.39 11.07 -6.77
C ARG A 151 -15.44 9.74 -6.03
N ILE A 152 -16.64 9.20 -5.84
CA ILE A 152 -16.90 7.82 -5.40
C ILE A 152 -17.87 7.18 -6.40
N GLY A 153 -17.44 6.10 -7.05
CA GLY A 153 -18.24 5.36 -8.02
C GLY A 153 -18.16 5.92 -9.43
N GLY A 154 -17.73 5.08 -10.39
CA GLY A 154 -17.71 5.39 -11.81
C GLY A 154 -18.88 4.75 -12.54
N ARG A 155 -19.88 5.57 -12.88
CA ARG A 155 -20.46 5.58 -14.23
C ARG A 155 -20.65 7.01 -14.67
#